data_AF-A0A959GN18-F1
#
_entry.id   AF-A0A959GN18-F1
#
_cell.length_a   1.000
_cell.length_b   1.000
_cell.length_c   1.000
_cell.angle_alpha   90.00
_cell.angle_beta   90.00
_cell.angle_gamma   90.00
#
_symmetry.space_group_name_H-M   'P 1'
#
loop_
_entity.id
_entity.type
_entity.pdbx_description
1 polymer ?
#
loop_
_entity_poly.entity_id
_entity_poly.type
_entity_poly.pdbx_seq_one_letter_code
_entity_poly.pdbx_strand_id
1 'polypeptide(L)'
;MKQLKFRPLLRAAFMLAGAIIILPGCVKEHLPDPVVYFQQEVFPIVISNCTQSGCHGTVDREGGYKLTDYAGIMELVKPGNYKGSKLYQVLVQPLGYMPQGAARLSDEDITTIALWIEQGAENNSGNSGCNTDNATYSQTVVPILQAWCYSCHSGSSPSGSIRLDSYASVKLKVDDGKLVGSIRHDSGY
;
A
#
# COMPACT_ATOMS: atom_id res chain seq x y z
N MET A 1 -45.55 77.42 25.94
CA MET A 1 -44.46 76.81 26.75
C MET A 1 -45.05 75.68 27.59
N LYS A 2 -44.71 74.43 27.28
CA LYS A 2 -44.68 73.27 28.19
C LYS A 2 -44.34 72.03 27.35
N GLN A 3 -43.06 71.68 27.36
CA GLN A 3 -42.57 70.36 26.96
C GLN A 3 -42.84 69.36 28.10
N LEU A 4 -42.69 68.06 27.78
CA LEU A 4 -42.67 66.86 28.65
C LEU A 4 -44.07 66.21 28.86
N LYS A 5 -44.31 64.91 28.62
CA LYS A 5 -43.53 63.71 29.03
C LYS A 5 -43.96 62.42 28.28
N PHE A 6 -43.02 61.48 28.15
CA PHE A 6 -43.10 60.10 27.63
C PHE A 6 -44.17 59.20 28.26
N ARG A 7 -44.64 58.16 27.52
CA ARG A 7 -44.53 56.72 27.91
C ARG A 7 -44.99 55.73 26.80
N PRO A 8 -44.47 54.48 26.81
CA PRO A 8 -44.26 53.65 25.63
C PRO A 8 -45.39 52.63 25.37
N LEU A 9 -45.53 52.17 24.12
CA LEU A 9 -46.36 51.01 23.78
C LEU A 9 -45.48 49.84 23.31
N LEU A 10 -45.61 48.77 24.10
CA LEU A 10 -45.15 47.40 23.91
C LEU A 10 -45.32 46.92 22.46
N ARG A 11 -44.27 46.33 21.88
CA ARG A 11 -44.40 45.41 20.73
C ARG A 11 -43.81 44.06 21.11
N ALA A 12 -44.69 43.07 21.16
CA ALA A 12 -44.37 41.68 21.46
C ALA A 12 -43.44 41.09 20.39
N ALA A 13 -42.37 40.44 20.84
CA ALA A 13 -41.47 39.65 20.00
C ALA A 13 -42.00 38.23 19.90
N PHE A 14 -42.33 37.78 18.69
CA PHE A 14 -42.61 36.37 18.38
C PHE A 14 -41.35 35.81 17.71
N MET A 15 -40.47 35.17 18.48
CA MET A 15 -39.32 34.44 17.94
C MET A 15 -39.77 33.04 17.51
N LEU A 16 -39.92 32.84 16.21
CA LEU A 16 -40.00 31.51 15.62
C LEU A 16 -38.60 30.87 15.65
N ALA A 17 -38.35 30.01 16.64
CA ALA A 17 -37.16 29.19 16.72
C ALA A 17 -37.22 28.10 15.63
N GLY A 18 -36.65 28.38 14.45
CA GLY A 18 -36.37 27.38 13.44
C GLY A 18 -35.20 26.50 13.89
N ALA A 19 -35.47 25.24 14.23
CA ALA A 19 -34.43 24.25 14.50
C ALA A 19 -33.70 23.93 13.18
N ILE A 20 -32.51 24.52 12.99
CA ILE A 20 -31.58 24.14 11.91
C ILE A 20 -31.02 22.76 12.28
N ILE A 21 -31.58 21.72 11.67
CA ILE A 21 -31.04 20.36 11.75
C ILE A 21 -29.80 20.34 10.85
N ILE A 22 -28.62 20.56 11.43
CA ILE A 22 -27.35 20.31 10.76
C ILE A 22 -27.20 18.79 10.69
N LEU A 23 -27.59 18.20 9.56
CA LEU A 23 -27.22 16.81 9.27
C LEU A 23 -25.69 16.77 9.23
N PRO A 24 -25.02 15.90 10.02
CA PRO A 24 -23.59 15.72 9.86
C PRO A 24 -23.36 15.06 8.50
N GLY A 25 -22.97 15.87 7.52
CA GLY A 25 -22.37 15.36 6.30
C GLY A 25 -21.15 14.51 6.67
N CYS A 26 -20.94 13.43 5.95
CA CYS A 26 -19.76 12.57 6.12
C CYS A 26 -18.51 13.43 5.90
N VAL A 27 -17.90 13.88 6.98
CA VAL A 27 -16.57 14.48 6.94
C VAL A 27 -15.63 13.28 6.90
N LYS A 28 -15.16 12.92 5.70
CA LYS A 28 -14.03 11.99 5.58
C LYS A 28 -12.86 12.69 6.28
N GLU A 29 -12.53 12.25 7.49
CA GLU A 29 -11.34 12.71 8.20
C GLU A 29 -10.17 12.51 7.24
N HIS A 30 -9.56 13.61 6.79
CA HIS A 30 -8.48 13.58 5.80
C HIS A 30 -7.22 13.15 6.53
N LEU A 31 -7.09 11.84 6.73
CA LEU A 31 -5.81 11.23 7.03
C LEU A 31 -4.95 11.30 5.75
N PRO A 32 -3.65 11.63 5.86
CA PRO A 32 -2.76 11.54 4.72
C PRO A 32 -2.76 10.10 4.22
N ASP A 33 -2.93 9.93 2.91
CA ASP A 33 -2.89 8.61 2.30
C ASP A 33 -1.53 7.95 2.56
N PRO A 34 -1.48 6.65 2.87
CA PRO A 34 -0.22 5.95 3.09
C PRO A 34 0.66 6.01 1.83
N VAL A 35 1.97 6.12 2.03
CA VAL A 35 2.94 6.13 0.92
C VAL A 35 2.88 4.79 0.18
N VAL A 36 2.67 4.84 -1.13
CA VAL A 36 2.70 3.67 -2.01
C VAL A 36 4.09 3.55 -2.62
N TYR A 37 4.69 2.36 -2.49
CA TYR A 37 6.02 2.07 -3.01
C TYR A 37 5.94 1.33 -4.35
N PHE A 38 6.56 1.91 -5.37
CA PHE A 38 6.51 1.38 -6.73
C PHE A 38 6.99 -0.07 -6.81
N GLN A 39 8.14 -0.38 -6.20
CA GLN A 39 8.78 -1.69 -6.34
C GLN A 39 7.98 -2.84 -5.72
N GLN A 40 7.24 -2.58 -4.64
CA GLN A 40 6.53 -3.60 -3.87
C GLN A 40 5.04 -3.69 -4.21
N GLU A 41 4.41 -2.57 -4.57
CA GLU A 41 2.95 -2.50 -4.71
C GLU A 41 2.53 -2.33 -6.16
N VAL A 42 3.15 -1.42 -6.91
CA VAL A 42 2.71 -1.10 -8.28
C VAL A 42 3.32 -2.03 -9.31
N PHE A 43 4.63 -2.24 -9.24
CA PHE A 43 5.35 -2.99 -10.26
C PHE A 43 4.87 -4.45 -10.37
N PRO A 44 4.60 -5.18 -9.25
CA PRO A 44 4.02 -6.52 -9.35
C PRO A 44 2.65 -6.54 -10.01
N ILE A 45 1.78 -5.56 -9.75
CA ILE A 45 0.47 -5.46 -10.41
C ILE A 45 0.65 -5.35 -11.93
N VAL A 46 1.56 -4.47 -12.38
CA VAL A 46 1.83 -4.25 -13.81
C VAL A 46 2.41 -5.50 -14.47
N ILE A 47 3.43 -6.13 -13.87
CA ILE A 47 4.04 -7.35 -14.42
C ILE A 47 3.03 -8.50 -14.48
N SER A 48 2.27 -8.72 -13.40
CA SER A 48 1.35 -9.85 -13.32
C SER A 48 0.10 -9.71 -14.20
N ASN A 49 -0.28 -8.49 -14.58
CA ASN A 49 -1.54 -8.26 -15.31
C ASN A 49 -1.37 -7.63 -16.70
N CYS A 50 -0.19 -7.15 -17.08
CA CYS A 50 -0.02 -6.43 -18.35
C CYS A 50 1.08 -7.01 -19.26
N THR A 51 2.05 -7.73 -18.73
CA THR A 51 3.24 -8.16 -19.47
C THR A 51 3.19 -9.63 -19.91
N GLN A 52 2.00 -10.21 -20.02
CA GLN A 52 1.83 -11.58 -20.54
C GLN A 52 2.24 -11.63 -22.02
N SER A 53 2.55 -12.84 -22.51
CA SER A 53 2.94 -13.04 -23.91
C SER A 53 1.88 -12.48 -24.86
N GLY A 54 2.32 -11.72 -25.85
CA GLY A 54 1.45 -11.01 -26.81
C GLY A 54 0.89 -9.67 -26.32
N CYS A 55 1.23 -9.21 -25.11
CA CYS A 55 0.73 -7.95 -24.54
C CYS A 55 1.85 -6.89 -24.45
N HIS A 56 2.14 -6.36 -23.25
CA HIS A 56 3.04 -5.21 -23.05
C HIS A 56 4.39 -5.60 -22.42
N GLY A 57 4.98 -6.70 -22.89
CA GLY A 57 6.27 -7.23 -22.45
C GLY A 57 7.50 -6.55 -23.06
N THR A 58 8.66 -7.22 -22.95
CA THR A 58 9.94 -6.71 -23.49
C THR A 58 10.01 -6.82 -25.02
N VAL A 59 9.46 -7.92 -25.55
CA VAL A 59 9.41 -8.25 -26.98
C VAL A 59 8.06 -7.83 -27.56
N ASP A 60 6.98 -8.38 -27.00
CA ASP A 60 5.61 -8.02 -27.36
C ASP A 60 5.29 -6.65 -26.77
N ARG A 61 4.96 -5.67 -27.60
CA ARG A 61 4.67 -4.28 -27.20
C ARG A 61 3.37 -3.84 -27.80
N GLU A 62 2.28 -4.48 -27.39
CA GLU A 62 0.95 -4.15 -27.88
C GLU A 62 0.68 -2.65 -27.69
N GLY A 63 0.14 -1.98 -28.71
CA GLY A 63 0.00 -0.53 -28.70
C GLY A 63 1.30 0.28 -28.61
N GLY A 64 2.47 -0.34 -28.75
CA GLY A 64 3.80 0.28 -28.69
C GLY A 64 4.42 0.38 -27.29
N TYR A 65 3.74 -0.09 -26.24
CA TYR A 65 4.17 0.13 -24.85
C TYR A 65 4.95 -1.06 -24.28
N LYS A 66 6.08 -0.75 -23.64
CA LYS A 66 6.87 -1.70 -22.85
C LYS A 66 6.62 -1.41 -21.38
N LEU A 67 6.02 -2.35 -20.64
CA LEU A 67 5.67 -2.17 -19.23
C LEU A 67 6.52 -3.03 -18.28
N THR A 68 7.69 -3.46 -18.74
CA THR A 68 8.60 -4.33 -17.98
C THR A 68 9.63 -3.58 -17.14
N ASP A 69 9.60 -2.25 -17.16
CA ASP A 69 10.43 -1.41 -16.29
C ASP A 69 9.74 -0.07 -15.98
N TYR A 70 10.31 0.64 -14.99
CA TYR A 70 9.81 1.93 -14.56
C TYR A 70 9.76 2.97 -15.70
N ALA A 71 10.81 3.03 -16.52
CA ALA A 71 10.91 4.03 -17.58
C ALA A 71 9.77 3.90 -18.60
N GLY A 72 9.48 2.68 -19.05
CA GLY A 72 8.39 2.42 -19.98
C GLY A 72 7.00 2.64 -19.37
N ILE A 73 6.80 2.30 -18.08
CA ILE A 73 5.56 2.61 -17.37
C ILE A 73 5.32 4.13 -17.29
N MET A 74 6.39 4.90 -17.04
CA MET A 74 6.30 6.35 -16.93
C MET A 74 5.92 7.07 -18.23
N GLU A 75 6.08 6.44 -19.40
CA GLU A 75 5.56 6.98 -20.67
C GLU A 75 4.04 7.17 -20.67
N LEU A 76 3.33 6.43 -19.80
CA LEU A 76 1.87 6.48 -19.65
C LEU A 76 1.40 7.30 -18.44
N VAL A 77 2.32 7.84 -17.64
CA VAL A 77 2.04 8.43 -16.33
C VAL A 77 2.33 9.93 -16.32
N LYS A 78 1.43 10.68 -15.71
CA LYS A 78 1.59 12.10 -15.33
C LYS A 78 1.63 12.17 -13.81
N PRO A 79 2.82 12.32 -13.19
CA PRO A 79 2.97 12.48 -11.75
C PRO A 79 2.03 13.54 -11.18
N GLY A 80 1.37 13.23 -10.06
CA GLY A 80 0.41 14.12 -9.41
C GLY A 80 -0.93 14.28 -10.14
N ASN A 81 -1.20 13.46 -11.16
CA ASN A 81 -2.47 13.51 -11.88
C ASN A 81 -2.85 12.14 -12.43
N TYR A 82 -3.39 11.27 -11.57
CA TYR A 82 -3.81 9.93 -11.99
C TYR A 82 -4.91 9.99 -13.05
N LYS A 83 -5.89 10.90 -12.93
CA LYS A 83 -6.97 11.06 -13.93
C LYS A 83 -6.46 11.47 -15.31
N GLY A 84 -5.35 12.22 -15.36
CA GLY A 84 -4.70 12.66 -16.59
C GLY A 84 -3.70 11.64 -17.16
N SER A 85 -3.43 10.56 -16.45
CA SER A 85 -2.48 9.51 -16.82
C SER A 85 -3.15 8.44 -17.66
N LYS A 86 -2.54 8.11 -18.81
CA LYS A 86 -3.08 7.10 -19.73
C LYS A 86 -3.14 5.72 -19.06
N LEU A 87 -2.15 5.41 -18.21
CA LEU A 87 -2.11 4.15 -17.44
C LEU A 87 -3.40 3.94 -16.64
N TYR A 88 -3.85 4.94 -15.88
CA TYR A 88 -5.09 4.83 -15.10
C TYR A 88 -6.33 4.82 -15.99
N GLN A 89 -6.38 5.67 -17.02
CA GLN A 89 -7.55 5.79 -17.90
C GLN A 89 -7.92 4.46 -18.55
N VAL A 90 -6.93 3.68 -19.02
CA VAL A 90 -7.19 2.38 -19.66
C VAL A 90 -7.68 1.31 -18.68
N LEU A 91 -7.46 1.47 -17.38
CA LEU A 91 -7.95 0.53 -16.35
C LEU A 91 -9.44 0.77 -16.00
N VAL A 92 -9.92 2.00 -16.17
CA VAL A 92 -11.26 2.41 -15.73
C VAL A 92 -12.24 2.74 -16.86
N GLN A 93 -11.79 2.68 -18.12
CA GLN A 93 -12.65 3.01 -19.25
C GLN A 93 -13.79 1.97 -19.44
N PRO A 94 -15.00 2.39 -19.87
CA PRO A 94 -16.17 1.50 -19.95
C PRO A 94 -16.04 0.35 -20.96
N LEU A 95 -15.28 0.55 -22.04
CA LEU A 95 -15.08 -0.42 -23.11
C LEU A 95 -13.60 -0.52 -23.47
N GLY A 96 -13.13 -1.74 -23.78
CA GLY A 96 -11.74 -1.98 -24.15
C GLY A 96 -10.73 -1.69 -23.04
N TYR A 97 -11.14 -1.88 -21.78
CA TYR A 97 -10.25 -1.74 -20.62
C TYR A 97 -9.08 -2.72 -20.70
N MET A 98 -7.99 -2.37 -20.02
CA MET A 98 -6.87 -3.27 -19.80
C MET A 98 -6.97 -3.93 -18.42
N PRO A 99 -6.56 -5.21 -18.30
CA PRO A 99 -6.11 -6.11 -19.36
C PRO A 99 -7.24 -6.61 -20.27
N GLN A 100 -6.96 -6.72 -21.57
CA GLN A 100 -7.91 -7.30 -22.52
C GLN A 100 -7.97 -8.83 -22.39
N GLY A 101 -9.19 -9.39 -22.47
CA GLY A 101 -9.39 -10.83 -22.42
C GLY A 101 -9.21 -11.45 -21.02
N ALA A 102 -8.98 -10.64 -19.99
CA ALA A 102 -8.90 -11.06 -18.60
C ALA A 102 -9.92 -10.30 -17.75
N ALA A 103 -10.09 -10.73 -16.49
CA ALA A 103 -10.90 -9.98 -15.53
C ALA A 103 -10.29 -8.59 -15.32
N ARG A 104 -11.15 -7.60 -15.10
CA ARG A 104 -10.72 -6.28 -14.66
C ARG A 104 -9.93 -6.42 -13.34
N LEU A 105 -8.88 -5.60 -13.19
CA LEU A 105 -8.17 -5.46 -11.91
C LEU A 105 -9.15 -5.15 -10.78
N SER A 106 -8.76 -5.55 -9.57
CA SER A 106 -9.50 -5.22 -8.37
C SER A 106 -9.56 -3.70 -8.18
N ASP A 107 -10.61 -3.21 -7.51
CA ASP A 107 -10.68 -1.77 -7.17
C ASP A 107 -9.53 -1.35 -6.24
N GLU A 108 -9.01 -2.28 -5.44
CA GLU A 108 -7.83 -2.08 -4.60
C GLU A 108 -6.58 -1.85 -5.45
N ASP A 109 -6.27 -2.72 -6.41
CA ASP A 109 -5.11 -2.57 -7.31
C ASP A 109 -5.17 -1.27 -8.12
N ILE A 110 -6.36 -0.93 -8.63
CA ILE A 110 -6.59 0.31 -9.38
C ILE A 110 -6.38 1.52 -8.47
N THR A 111 -6.81 1.43 -7.21
CA THR A 111 -6.61 2.48 -6.20
C THR A 111 -5.12 2.62 -5.87
N THR A 112 -4.39 1.52 -5.70
CA THR A 112 -2.93 1.52 -5.47
C THR A 112 -2.19 2.22 -6.61
N ILE A 113 -2.52 1.90 -7.87
CA ILE A 113 -1.95 2.59 -9.03
C ILE A 113 -2.31 4.08 -9.03
N ALA A 114 -3.57 4.43 -8.75
CA ALA A 114 -4.01 5.82 -8.72
C ALA A 114 -3.28 6.63 -7.64
N LEU A 115 -3.17 6.08 -6.42
CA LEU A 115 -2.50 6.72 -5.29
C LEU A 115 -1.01 6.91 -5.56
N TRP A 116 -0.32 5.90 -6.08
CA TRP A 116 1.08 6.03 -6.46
C TRP A 116 1.29 7.16 -7.48
N ILE A 117 0.44 7.25 -8.51
CA ILE A 117 0.55 8.33 -9.49
C ILE A 117 0.31 9.68 -8.82
N GLU A 118 -0.73 9.80 -7.98
CA GLU A 118 -1.07 11.04 -7.29
C GLU A 118 0.03 11.49 -6.31
N GLN A 119 0.74 10.55 -5.70
CA GLN A 119 1.88 10.79 -4.80
C GLN A 119 3.16 11.19 -5.54
N GLY A 120 3.13 11.34 -6.86
CA GLY A 120 4.28 11.77 -7.66
C GLY A 120 4.99 10.64 -8.43
N ALA A 121 4.43 9.43 -8.42
CA ALA A 121 4.88 8.29 -9.20
C ALA A 121 6.37 7.93 -9.00
N GLU A 122 6.89 8.06 -7.78
CA GLU A 122 8.31 7.82 -7.52
C GLU A 122 8.72 6.36 -7.79
N ASN A 123 9.95 6.15 -8.27
CA ASN A 123 10.58 4.82 -8.31
C ASN A 123 11.16 4.45 -6.94
N ASN A 124 10.32 4.51 -5.92
CA ASN A 124 10.72 4.28 -4.54
C ASN A 124 10.56 2.79 -4.17
N SER A 125 11.33 2.40 -3.16
CA SER A 125 11.18 1.11 -2.51
C SER A 125 11.02 1.33 -1.03
N GLY A 126 10.16 0.54 -0.42
CA GLY A 126 9.89 0.63 1.00
C GLY A 126 9.30 -0.65 1.52
N ASN A 127 9.02 -0.64 2.81
CA ASN A 127 8.52 -1.81 3.47
C ASN A 127 6.98 -1.80 3.49
N SER A 128 6.34 -1.83 2.32
CA SER A 128 4.87 -1.88 2.21
C SER A 128 4.27 -3.29 2.29
N GLY A 129 5.07 -4.28 2.69
CA GLY A 129 4.61 -5.66 2.83
C GLY A 129 5.12 -6.40 4.06
N CYS A 130 6.20 -5.95 4.72
CA CYS A 130 6.60 -6.49 6.01
C CYS A 130 6.22 -5.50 7.11
N ASN A 131 4.96 -5.51 7.54
CA ASN A 131 4.62 -4.88 8.81
C ASN A 131 5.40 -5.59 9.93
N THR A 132 6.48 -4.95 10.39
CA THR A 132 7.30 -5.43 11.52
C THR A 132 6.86 -4.86 12.85
N ASP A 133 5.85 -3.97 12.88
CA ASP A 133 5.42 -3.27 14.09
C ASP A 133 4.94 -4.25 15.17
N ASN A 134 4.40 -5.40 14.74
CA ASN A 134 3.96 -6.48 15.61
C ASN A 134 4.82 -7.75 15.49
N ALA A 135 5.94 -7.70 14.77
CA ALA A 135 6.81 -8.85 14.62
C ALA A 135 7.61 -9.06 15.92
N THR A 136 7.28 -10.11 16.67
CA THR A 136 8.02 -10.48 17.89
C THR A 136 8.80 -11.76 17.68
N TYR A 137 9.91 -11.91 18.40
CA TYR A 137 10.67 -13.17 18.37
C TYR A 137 9.77 -14.37 18.70
N SER A 138 8.94 -14.27 19.74
CA SER A 138 8.10 -15.37 20.20
C SER A 138 6.92 -15.69 19.28
N GLN A 139 6.26 -14.70 18.68
CA GLN A 139 5.06 -14.93 17.86
C GLN A 139 5.36 -15.06 16.37
N THR A 140 6.46 -14.48 15.89
CA THR A 140 6.77 -14.45 14.45
C THR A 140 7.94 -15.37 14.11
N VAL A 141 9.05 -15.27 14.86
CA VAL A 141 10.29 -16.00 14.51
C VAL A 141 10.26 -17.45 15.00
N VAL A 142 9.86 -17.69 16.25
CA VAL A 142 9.87 -19.04 16.86
C VAL A 142 9.02 -20.05 16.07
N PRO A 143 7.78 -19.74 15.63
CA PRO A 143 6.98 -20.68 14.85
C PRO A 143 7.65 -21.12 13.54
N ILE A 144 8.39 -20.21 12.88
CA ILE A 144 9.13 -20.52 11.65
C ILE A 144 10.29 -21.46 11.97
N LEU A 145 11.06 -21.18 13.01
CA LEU A 145 12.18 -22.04 13.41
C LEU A 145 11.71 -23.41 13.90
N GLN A 146 10.57 -23.48 14.58
CA GLN A 146 9.93 -24.74 15.00
C GLN A 146 9.50 -25.57 13.79
N ALA A 147 8.88 -24.93 12.80
CA ALA A 147 8.38 -25.61 11.61
C ALA A 147 9.51 -26.19 10.75
N TRP A 148 10.63 -25.47 10.62
CA TRP A 148 11.63 -25.77 9.57
C TRP A 148 13.01 -26.13 10.08
N CYS A 149 13.37 -25.75 11.31
CA CYS A 149 14.76 -25.83 11.78
C CYS A 149 14.93 -26.76 13.00
N TYR A 150 13.95 -26.84 13.89
CA TYR A 150 14.10 -27.50 15.19
C TYR A 150 14.29 -29.00 15.09
N SER A 151 13.81 -29.64 14.03
CA SER A 151 14.00 -31.08 13.78
C SER A 151 15.47 -31.49 13.85
N CYS A 152 16.41 -30.59 13.50
CA CYS A 152 17.84 -30.85 13.57
C CYS A 152 18.61 -29.86 14.44
N HIS A 153 18.14 -28.62 14.59
CA HIS A 153 18.86 -27.55 15.28
C HIS A 153 18.30 -27.21 16.67
N SER A 154 17.83 -28.22 17.40
CA SER A 154 17.32 -28.07 18.78
C SER A 154 17.87 -29.13 19.73
N GLY A 155 17.66 -28.94 21.04
CA GLY A 155 17.96 -29.93 22.06
C GLY A 155 19.44 -30.04 22.43
N SER A 156 19.81 -31.19 23.03
CA SER A 156 21.16 -31.44 23.55
C SER A 156 22.18 -31.88 22.50
N SER A 157 21.72 -32.38 21.34
CA SER A 157 22.57 -32.92 20.28
C SER A 157 22.20 -32.36 18.90
N PRO A 158 22.26 -31.03 18.70
CA PRO A 158 21.90 -30.42 17.43
C PRO A 158 22.92 -30.68 16.33
N SER A 159 22.43 -30.79 15.10
CA SER A 159 23.27 -30.92 13.90
C SER A 159 24.24 -29.76 13.77
N GLY A 160 25.50 -30.07 13.46
CA GLY A 160 26.58 -29.09 13.31
C GLY A 160 26.86 -28.26 14.58
N SER A 161 26.39 -28.72 15.75
CA SER A 161 26.44 -27.96 17.00
C SER A 161 25.71 -26.61 16.94
N ILE A 162 24.74 -26.46 16.02
CA ILE A 162 23.97 -25.22 15.83
C ILE A 162 22.63 -25.33 16.56
N ARG A 163 22.43 -24.49 17.57
CA ARG A 163 21.16 -24.37 18.31
C ARG A 163 20.33 -23.17 17.87
N LEU A 164 19.07 -23.40 17.54
CA LEU A 164 18.08 -22.37 17.18
C LEU A 164 16.86 -22.36 18.13
N ASP A 165 16.89 -23.15 19.20
CA ASP A 165 15.79 -23.38 20.14
C ASP A 165 15.77 -22.44 21.35
N SER A 166 16.58 -21.38 21.34
CA SER A 166 16.56 -20.33 22.35
C SER A 166 16.87 -18.97 21.72
N TYR A 167 16.35 -17.89 22.31
CA TYR A 167 16.64 -16.54 21.84
C TYR A 167 18.15 -16.27 21.79
N ALA A 168 18.88 -16.64 22.83
CA ALA A 168 20.31 -16.42 22.93
C ALA A 168 21.08 -17.14 21.81
N SER A 169 20.74 -18.41 21.54
CA SER A 169 21.43 -19.19 20.51
C SER A 169 21.07 -18.74 19.08
N VAL A 170 19.81 -18.34 18.84
CA VAL A 170 19.39 -17.74 17.56
C VAL A 170 20.08 -16.40 17.34
N LYS A 171 20.14 -15.53 18.36
CA LYS A 171 20.76 -14.21 18.24
C LYS A 171 22.23 -14.30 17.83
N LEU A 172 23.00 -15.27 18.33
CA LEU A 172 24.38 -15.48 17.89
C LEU A 172 24.48 -15.75 16.38
N LYS A 173 23.52 -16.48 15.80
CA LYS A 173 23.47 -16.79 14.36
C LYS A 173 22.91 -15.66 13.51
N VAL A 174 22.10 -14.80 14.11
CA VAL A 174 21.68 -13.55 13.47
C VAL A 174 22.85 -12.57 13.43
N ASP A 175 23.55 -12.39 14.55
CA ASP A 175 24.65 -11.43 14.70
C ASP A 175 25.86 -11.78 13.82
N ASP A 176 26.14 -13.07 13.60
CA ASP A 176 27.19 -13.53 12.66
C ASP A 176 26.71 -13.69 11.21
N GLY A 177 25.45 -13.29 10.92
CA GLY A 177 24.83 -13.32 9.60
C GLY A 177 24.44 -14.72 9.10
N LYS A 178 24.82 -15.79 9.81
CA LYS A 178 24.65 -17.16 9.31
C LYS A 178 23.20 -17.58 9.17
N LEU A 179 22.31 -17.14 10.05
CA LEU A 179 20.91 -17.54 9.99
C LEU A 179 20.26 -17.09 8.67
N VAL A 180 20.45 -15.82 8.29
CA VAL A 180 19.87 -15.29 7.05
C VAL A 180 20.60 -15.83 5.83
N GLY A 181 21.94 -15.96 5.89
CA GLY A 181 22.72 -16.55 4.80
C GLY A 181 22.29 -17.99 4.50
N SER A 182 22.10 -18.83 5.51
CA SER A 182 21.64 -20.21 5.33
C SER A 182 20.19 -20.29 4.84
N ILE A 183 19.29 -19.41 5.31
CA ILE A 183 17.89 -19.35 4.81
C ILE A 183 17.84 -18.96 3.33
N ARG A 184 18.73 -18.07 2.90
CA ARG A 184 18.84 -17.64 1.49
C ARG A 184 19.60 -18.61 0.61
N HIS A 185 20.26 -19.61 1.19
CA HIS A 185 21.19 -20.51 0.51
C HIS A 185 22.35 -19.76 -0.16
N ASP A 186 22.85 -18.73 0.51
CA ASP A 186 24.00 -17.96 0.03
C ASP A 186 25.26 -18.86 0.00
N SER A 187 26.15 -18.62 -0.97
CA SER A 187 27.39 -19.40 -1.07
C SER A 187 28.25 -19.23 0.19
N GLY A 188 28.62 -20.34 0.82
CA GLY A 188 29.42 -20.36 2.05
C GLY A 188 28.63 -20.41 3.36
N TYR A 189 27.30 -20.61 3.29
CA TYR A 189 26.39 -20.72 4.44
C TYR A 189 25.61 -22.03 4.50
#